data_AF-A0A095VPQ8-F1
#
_entry.id   AF-A0A095VPQ8-F1
#
_cell.length_a   1.000
_cell.length_b   1.000
_cell.length_c   1.000
_cell.angle_alpha   90.00
_cell.angle_beta   90.00
_cell.angle_gamma   90.00
#
_symmetry.space_group_name_H-M   'P 1'
#
loop_
_entity.id
_entity.type
_entity.pdbx_description
1 polymer ?
#
loop_
_entity_poly.entity_id
_entity_poly.type
_entity_poly.pdbx_seq_one_letter_code
_entity_poly.pdbx_strand_id
1 'polypeptide(L)'
;MRRYPGTLLFEPGSVLTKNGDPYKVFTPFWRACRVATPPKAPLARPDAIAWQEPPDAGDTLDDWQLRPSKPDWAAGWGEHWEPGSAGAHRRLQRFLEEAIDRYAEDRDRPDRDGTSRLSPHLHAGDISPRTVWDAAQRVAGGHGAAAKAVDKFLAELGWREFSYQLLSFFPTLGAKNFKADFDAFPWADDKDGLAAWQTGRTGYPLVDAGLRELWATGYMHNRVRMVTASFLTKHLRVHWREGEAWFWDTLVDADMANNCAGWQWVAGSGADAAPYFRIFNPVAQGEKFDPDGAYVRHWIPELAQLPDKYLNKPWEAPAHILEAAGVVLGRDYPAPIVEHKAARQAALDAYGEITGKR
;
A
#
# COMPACT_ATOMS: atom_id res chain seq x y z
N MET A 1 -19.46 -12.60 26.85
CA MET A 1 -19.08 -12.51 25.42
C MET A 1 -18.07 -13.60 25.12
N ARG A 2 -18.34 -14.50 24.15
CA ARG A 2 -17.34 -15.45 23.63
C ARG A 2 -16.72 -14.84 22.38
N ARG A 3 -15.40 -14.95 22.22
CA ARG A 3 -14.65 -14.47 21.05
C ARG A 3 -14.09 -15.66 20.29
N TYR A 4 -14.08 -15.58 18.97
CA TYR A 4 -13.58 -16.63 18.08
C TYR A 4 -12.51 -16.05 17.16
N PRO A 5 -11.39 -16.77 16.95
CA PRO A 5 -10.35 -16.34 16.01
C PRO A 5 -10.82 -16.55 14.56
N GLY A 6 -10.36 -15.71 13.64
CA GLY A 6 -10.74 -15.84 12.22
C GLY A 6 -10.20 -14.75 11.29
N THR A 7 -10.01 -13.54 11.81
CA THR A 7 -9.49 -12.39 11.06
C THR A 7 -8.00 -12.49 10.77
N LEU A 8 -7.27 -13.30 11.53
CA LEU A 8 -5.82 -13.47 11.48
C LEU A 8 -5.42 -14.94 11.39
N LEU A 9 -4.22 -15.19 10.84
CA LEU A 9 -3.57 -16.50 10.88
C LEU A 9 -3.07 -16.82 12.28
N PHE A 10 -2.45 -15.82 12.93
CA PHE A 10 -1.87 -15.90 14.26
C PHE A 10 -2.45 -14.78 15.13
N GLU A 11 -3.16 -15.14 16.19
CA GLU A 11 -3.71 -14.14 17.12
C GLU A 11 -2.56 -13.35 17.78
N PRO A 12 -2.69 -12.02 17.98
CA PRO A 12 -1.67 -11.24 18.65
C PRO A 12 -1.31 -11.83 20.02
N GLY A 13 -0.01 -12.00 20.27
CA GLY A 13 0.50 -12.63 21.50
C GLY A 13 0.60 -14.16 21.46
N SER A 14 0.10 -14.82 20.41
CA SER A 14 0.33 -16.27 20.21
C SER A 14 1.76 -16.59 19.75
N VAL A 15 2.46 -15.64 19.14
CA VAL A 15 3.85 -15.76 18.71
C VAL A 15 4.66 -14.60 19.31
N LEU A 16 5.43 -14.91 20.36
CA LEU A 16 6.25 -13.95 21.11
C LEU A 16 7.72 -14.32 21.04
N THR A 17 8.59 -13.37 21.39
CA THR A 17 10.02 -13.66 21.55
C THR A 17 10.24 -14.65 22.71
N LYS A 18 11.47 -15.19 22.82
CA LYS A 18 11.84 -16.08 23.93
C LYS A 18 11.64 -15.46 25.32
N ASN A 19 11.65 -14.13 25.41
CA ASN A 19 11.45 -13.39 26.66
C ASN A 19 9.98 -13.03 26.92
N GLY A 20 9.05 -13.41 26.03
CA GLY A 20 7.64 -13.04 26.12
C GLY A 20 7.30 -11.66 25.56
N ASP A 21 8.27 -10.93 25.01
CA ASP A 21 8.03 -9.62 24.38
C ASP A 21 7.47 -9.73 22.96
N PRO A 22 6.68 -8.76 22.48
CA PRO A 22 6.24 -8.70 21.09
C PRO A 22 7.41 -8.41 20.15
N TYR A 23 7.36 -9.00 18.96
CA TYR A 23 8.34 -8.69 17.92
C TYR A 23 8.17 -7.27 17.38
N LYS A 24 9.29 -6.56 17.18
CA LYS A 24 9.37 -5.23 16.55
C LYS A 24 10.12 -5.22 15.21
N VAL A 25 10.44 -6.40 14.68
CA VAL A 25 11.17 -6.62 13.43
C VAL A 25 10.46 -7.76 12.69
N PHE A 26 10.18 -7.58 11.39
CA PHE A 26 9.34 -8.50 10.63
C PHE A 26 10.01 -9.86 10.42
N THR A 27 11.28 -9.87 9.98
CA THR A 27 11.98 -11.12 9.64
C THR A 27 11.98 -12.17 10.77
N PRO A 28 12.37 -11.84 12.02
CA PRO A 28 12.32 -12.80 13.12
C PRO A 28 10.88 -13.15 13.56
N PHE A 29 9.93 -12.21 13.45
CA PHE A 29 8.51 -12.50 13.67
C PHE A 29 8.00 -13.55 12.68
N TRP A 30 8.22 -13.33 11.39
CA TRP A 30 7.73 -14.23 10.36
C TRP A 30 8.39 -15.60 10.44
N ARG A 31 9.71 -15.65 10.72
CA ARG A 31 10.40 -16.92 11.00
C ARG A 31 9.75 -17.66 12.16
N ALA A 32 9.37 -16.97 13.23
CA ALA A 32 8.70 -17.59 14.38
C ALA A 32 7.30 -18.10 14.01
N CYS A 33 6.50 -17.32 13.26
CA CYS A 33 5.21 -17.76 12.74
C CYS A 33 5.32 -19.02 11.88
N ARG A 34 6.36 -19.10 11.02
CA ARG A 34 6.58 -20.24 10.11
C ARG A 34 6.97 -21.54 10.81
N VAL A 35 7.45 -21.48 12.05
CA VAL A 35 7.77 -22.68 12.87
C VAL A 35 6.77 -22.92 14.00
N ALA A 36 5.83 -21.99 14.20
CA ALA A 36 4.73 -22.14 15.14
C ALA A 36 3.73 -23.20 14.64
N THR A 37 2.74 -23.51 15.48
CA THR A 37 1.62 -24.37 15.05
C THR A 37 0.97 -23.78 13.81
N PRO A 38 0.84 -24.54 12.71
CA PRO A 38 0.24 -24.04 11.48
C PRO A 38 -1.17 -23.48 11.72
N PRO A 39 -1.58 -22.45 10.95
CA PRO A 39 -2.95 -21.96 10.99
C PRO A 39 -3.93 -23.11 10.77
N LYS A 40 -5.04 -23.12 11.52
CA LYS A 40 -6.08 -24.13 11.32
C LYS A 40 -6.63 -24.04 9.90
N ALA A 41 -7.00 -25.18 9.32
CA ALA A 41 -7.68 -25.23 8.03
C ALA A 41 -8.96 -24.37 8.05
N PRO A 42 -9.32 -23.75 6.92
CA PRO A 42 -10.58 -23.02 6.80
C PRO A 42 -11.76 -23.95 7.06
N LEU A 43 -12.79 -23.43 7.74
CA LEU A 43 -14.02 -24.17 8.00
C LEU A 43 -14.94 -24.07 6.78
N ALA A 44 -15.71 -25.14 6.52
CA ALA A 44 -16.76 -25.12 5.51
C ALA A 44 -17.88 -24.15 5.92
N ARG A 45 -18.56 -23.57 4.93
CA ARG A 45 -19.80 -22.84 5.14
C ARG A 45 -20.86 -23.82 5.68
N PRO A 46 -21.66 -23.45 6.70
CA PRO A 46 -22.78 -24.27 7.14
C PRO A 46 -23.79 -24.46 6.00
N ASP A 47 -24.26 -25.71 5.81
CA ASP A 47 -25.25 -26.04 4.76
C ASP A 47 -26.61 -25.41 5.03
N ALA A 48 -26.96 -25.23 6.30
CA ALA A 48 -28.18 -24.60 6.74
C ALA A 48 -27.92 -23.72 7.97
N ILE A 49 -28.56 -22.55 8.00
CA ILE A 49 -28.60 -21.67 9.16
C ILE A 49 -30.08 -21.41 9.45
N ALA A 50 -30.51 -21.67 10.68
CA ALA A 50 -31.85 -21.33 11.14
C ALA A 50 -31.88 -19.84 11.51
N TRP A 51 -32.69 -19.07 10.78
CA TRP A 51 -32.89 -17.64 11.02
C TRP A 51 -34.25 -17.41 11.67
N GLN A 52 -34.34 -16.39 12.52
CA GLN A 52 -35.62 -15.81 12.92
C GLN A 52 -35.98 -14.71 11.91
N GLU A 53 -37.27 -14.46 11.68
CA GLU A 53 -37.69 -13.34 10.84
C GLU A 53 -37.21 -12.02 11.45
N PRO A 54 -36.64 -11.10 10.63
CA PRO A 54 -36.29 -9.77 11.12
C PRO A 54 -37.55 -9.00 11.51
N PRO A 55 -37.47 -8.05 12.46
CA PRO A 55 -38.59 -7.17 12.77
C PRO A 55 -38.95 -6.29 11.56
N ASP A 56 -40.23 -5.94 11.42
CA ASP A 56 -40.72 -5.05 10.33
C ASP A 56 -40.12 -3.64 10.36
N ALA A 57 -39.63 -3.21 11.54
CA ALA A 57 -38.97 -1.93 11.74
C ALA A 57 -37.44 -2.08 11.65
N GLY A 58 -36.81 -1.30 10.78
CA GLY A 58 -35.36 -1.21 10.63
C GLY A 58 -34.95 -0.33 9.47
N ASP A 59 -33.66 0.00 9.41
CA ASP A 59 -33.07 0.70 8.27
C ASP A 59 -32.98 -0.24 7.06
N THR A 60 -33.12 0.32 5.87
CA THR A 60 -32.69 -0.30 4.61
C THR A 60 -31.24 0.09 4.32
N LEU A 61 -30.57 -0.63 3.43
CA LEU A 61 -29.20 -0.28 3.02
C LEU A 61 -29.13 1.11 2.36
N ASP A 62 -30.20 1.53 1.68
CA ASP A 62 -30.27 2.83 1.00
C ASP A 62 -30.33 4.00 2.00
N ASP A 63 -30.88 3.78 3.20
CA ASP A 63 -30.97 4.81 4.25
C ASP A 63 -29.59 5.27 4.73
N TRP A 64 -28.58 4.41 4.61
CA TRP A 64 -27.22 4.67 5.10
C TRP A 64 -26.38 5.53 4.15
N GLN A 65 -26.84 5.75 2.91
CA GLN A 65 -26.18 6.64 1.93
C GLN A 65 -24.68 6.39 1.78
N LEU A 66 -24.25 5.11 1.81
CA LEU A 66 -22.84 4.71 1.82
C LEU A 66 -22.11 4.99 0.50
N ARG A 67 -22.82 5.42 -0.55
CA ARG A 67 -22.25 5.68 -1.87
C ARG A 67 -22.26 7.18 -2.17
N PRO A 68 -21.19 7.70 -2.79
CA PRO A 68 -21.22 9.06 -3.31
C PRO A 68 -22.28 9.18 -4.40
N SER A 69 -22.87 10.37 -4.51
CA SER A 69 -23.99 10.61 -5.42
C SER A 69 -23.81 11.87 -6.28
N LYS A 70 -23.27 12.96 -5.73
CA LYS A 70 -23.18 14.26 -6.41
C LYS A 70 -21.87 15.00 -6.08
N PRO A 71 -20.79 14.80 -6.85
CA PRO A 71 -20.65 13.80 -7.92
C PRO A 71 -20.44 12.38 -7.37
N ASP A 72 -20.83 11.36 -8.15
CA ASP A 72 -20.36 9.98 -7.93
C ASP A 72 -18.90 9.89 -8.39
N TRP A 73 -17.98 10.29 -7.51
CA TRP A 73 -16.54 10.24 -7.78
C TRP A 73 -16.00 8.81 -7.85
N ALA A 74 -16.79 7.80 -7.43
CA ALA A 74 -16.42 6.38 -7.45
C ALA A 74 -17.08 5.60 -8.60
N ALA A 75 -17.73 6.29 -9.56
CA ALA A 75 -18.54 5.66 -10.60
C ALA A 75 -17.79 4.57 -11.40
N GLY A 76 -16.47 4.71 -11.61
CA GLY A 76 -15.63 3.75 -12.33
C GLY A 76 -15.12 2.56 -11.50
N TRP A 77 -15.29 2.57 -10.18
CA TRP A 77 -14.68 1.56 -9.30
C TRP A 77 -15.27 0.15 -9.51
N GLY A 78 -16.51 0.05 -9.98
CA GLY A 78 -17.15 -1.23 -10.30
C GLY A 78 -16.50 -1.99 -11.46
N GLU A 79 -15.69 -1.32 -12.30
CA GLU A 79 -14.90 -1.98 -13.35
C GLU A 79 -13.66 -2.67 -12.79
N HIS A 80 -13.19 -2.24 -11.62
CA HIS A 80 -11.99 -2.75 -10.97
C HIS A 80 -12.30 -3.74 -9.84
N TRP A 81 -13.44 -3.57 -9.18
CA TRP A 81 -13.79 -4.29 -7.96
C TRP A 81 -15.15 -4.95 -8.06
N GLU A 82 -15.18 -6.18 -7.55
CA GLU A 82 -16.40 -6.91 -7.28
C GLU A 82 -16.41 -7.26 -5.78
N PRO A 83 -16.92 -6.37 -4.90
CA PRO A 83 -16.93 -6.61 -3.46
C PRO A 83 -17.73 -7.86 -3.06
N GLY A 84 -17.37 -8.45 -1.93
CA GLY A 84 -18.04 -9.63 -1.39
C GLY A 84 -17.27 -10.94 -1.61
N SER A 85 -17.69 -11.98 -0.88
CA SER A 85 -16.99 -13.26 -0.82
C SER A 85 -16.82 -13.93 -2.19
N ALA A 86 -17.79 -13.81 -3.09
CA ALA A 86 -17.70 -14.40 -4.43
C ALA A 86 -16.57 -13.75 -5.26
N GLY A 87 -16.47 -12.42 -5.23
CA GLY A 87 -15.41 -11.68 -5.92
C GLY A 87 -14.03 -11.98 -5.34
N ALA A 88 -13.94 -12.09 -4.00
CA ALA A 88 -12.70 -12.47 -3.33
C ALA A 88 -12.18 -13.86 -3.76
N HIS A 89 -13.07 -14.86 -3.88
CA HIS A 89 -12.67 -16.20 -4.30
C HIS A 89 -12.27 -16.25 -5.78
N ARG A 90 -13.00 -15.56 -6.68
CA ARG A 90 -12.59 -15.42 -8.09
C ARG A 90 -11.23 -14.75 -8.22
N ARG A 91 -10.99 -13.68 -7.45
CA ARG A 91 -9.72 -12.97 -7.45
C ARG A 91 -8.57 -13.85 -6.96
N LEU A 92 -8.79 -14.62 -5.89
CA LEU A 92 -7.81 -15.58 -5.40
C LEU A 92 -7.50 -16.66 -6.45
N GLN A 93 -8.52 -17.28 -7.05
CA GLN A 93 -8.35 -18.30 -8.08
C GLN A 93 -7.54 -17.79 -9.27
N ARG A 94 -7.96 -16.64 -9.83
CA ARG A 94 -7.24 -16.00 -10.94
C ARG A 94 -5.78 -15.73 -10.60
N PHE A 95 -5.50 -15.21 -9.41
CA PHE A 95 -4.13 -14.96 -8.98
C PHE A 95 -3.29 -16.26 -8.89
N LEU A 96 -3.85 -17.33 -8.31
CA LEU A 96 -3.20 -18.62 -8.18
C LEU A 96 -2.98 -19.32 -9.53
N GLU A 97 -3.82 -19.06 -10.53
CA GLU A 97 -3.70 -19.66 -11.86
C GLU A 97 -2.78 -18.86 -12.80
N GLU A 98 -2.80 -17.52 -12.73
CA GLU A 98 -2.18 -16.67 -13.75
C GLU A 98 -0.87 -15.99 -13.32
N ALA A 99 -0.68 -15.75 -12.01
CA ALA A 99 0.33 -14.81 -11.53
C ALA A 99 1.24 -15.34 -10.40
N ILE A 100 0.77 -16.28 -9.56
CA ILE A 100 1.52 -16.73 -8.38
C ILE A 100 2.94 -17.21 -8.70
N ASP A 101 3.14 -17.91 -9.82
CA ASP A 101 4.46 -18.45 -10.20
C ASP A 101 5.51 -17.37 -10.46
N ARG A 102 5.08 -16.20 -10.94
CA ARG A 102 5.96 -15.04 -11.19
C ARG A 102 5.89 -14.00 -10.08
N TYR A 103 5.12 -14.24 -9.03
CA TYR A 103 4.87 -13.25 -7.97
C TYR A 103 6.15 -12.66 -7.38
N ALA A 104 7.18 -13.48 -7.17
CA ALA A 104 8.45 -13.02 -6.61
C ALA A 104 9.14 -11.94 -7.46
N GLU A 105 8.97 -11.99 -8.78
CA GLU A 105 9.57 -11.06 -9.74
C GLU A 105 8.61 -9.90 -10.06
N ASP A 106 7.33 -10.20 -10.28
CA ASP A 106 6.34 -9.25 -10.77
C ASP A 106 5.75 -8.34 -9.66
N ARG A 107 5.84 -8.71 -8.37
CA ARG A 107 5.27 -7.92 -7.26
C ARG A 107 5.80 -6.50 -7.10
N ASP A 108 6.94 -6.21 -7.74
CA ASP A 108 7.56 -4.89 -7.71
C ASP A 108 7.31 -4.09 -9.00
N ARG A 109 6.57 -4.66 -9.96
CA ARG A 109 6.29 -4.12 -11.30
C ARG A 109 4.85 -3.59 -11.38
N PRO A 110 4.60 -2.29 -11.11
CA PRO A 110 3.25 -1.71 -11.21
C PRO A 110 2.66 -1.75 -12.63
N ASP A 111 3.50 -1.91 -13.65
CA ASP A 111 3.09 -2.08 -15.05
C ASP A 111 2.55 -3.48 -15.37
N ARG A 112 2.57 -4.41 -14.42
CA ARG A 112 2.12 -5.79 -14.59
C ARG A 112 0.98 -6.12 -13.64
N ASP A 113 0.04 -6.95 -14.09
CA ASP A 113 -0.97 -7.57 -13.23
C ASP A 113 -0.37 -8.78 -12.47
N GLY A 114 0.62 -8.50 -11.63
CA GLY A 114 1.43 -9.52 -10.94
C GLY A 114 1.07 -9.77 -9.48
N THR A 115 0.06 -9.07 -8.94
CA THR A 115 -0.32 -9.14 -7.52
C THR A 115 -1.71 -9.74 -7.34
N SER A 116 -2.02 -10.20 -6.12
CA SER A 116 -3.31 -10.84 -5.87
C SER A 116 -4.49 -9.88 -5.87
N ARG A 117 -4.28 -8.58 -5.65
CA ARG A 117 -5.34 -7.57 -5.40
C ARG A 117 -6.38 -8.03 -4.36
N LEU A 118 -5.98 -8.83 -3.37
CA LEU A 118 -6.86 -9.37 -2.32
C LEU A 118 -6.98 -8.46 -1.10
N SER A 119 -6.23 -7.36 -1.01
CA SER A 119 -6.21 -6.50 0.18
C SER A 119 -7.58 -5.95 0.58
N PRO A 120 -8.48 -5.48 -0.33
CA PRO A 120 -9.80 -4.99 0.07
C PRO A 120 -10.67 -6.12 0.65
N HIS A 121 -10.60 -7.31 0.04
CA HIS A 121 -11.35 -8.48 0.48
C HIS A 121 -10.87 -9.03 1.83
N LEU A 122 -9.56 -9.02 2.07
CA LEU A 122 -8.97 -9.40 3.36
C LEU A 122 -9.27 -8.40 4.47
N HIS A 123 -9.42 -7.12 4.12
CA HIS A 123 -9.83 -6.07 5.05
C HIS A 123 -11.32 -6.20 5.40
N ALA A 124 -12.19 -6.33 4.40
CA ALA A 124 -13.64 -6.47 4.58
C ALA A 124 -14.07 -7.80 5.23
N GLY A 125 -13.18 -8.81 5.26
CA GLY A 125 -13.51 -10.15 5.76
C GLY A 125 -14.26 -11.02 4.76
N ASP A 126 -14.28 -10.63 3.48
CA ASP A 126 -14.88 -11.39 2.38
C ASP A 126 -14.23 -12.76 2.18
N ILE A 127 -12.94 -12.87 2.55
CA ILE A 127 -12.17 -14.10 2.51
C ILE A 127 -11.26 -14.20 3.74
N SER A 128 -11.22 -15.37 4.38
CA SER A 128 -10.33 -15.60 5.52
C SER A 128 -8.87 -15.71 5.03
N PRO A 129 -7.89 -15.13 5.76
CA PRO A 129 -6.49 -15.37 5.44
C PRO A 129 -6.12 -16.85 5.52
N ARG A 130 -6.85 -17.67 6.29
CA ARG A 130 -6.65 -19.14 6.35
C ARG A 130 -7.01 -19.81 5.02
N THR A 131 -8.05 -19.34 4.35
CA THR A 131 -8.44 -19.81 3.01
C THR A 131 -7.33 -19.47 2.00
N VAL A 132 -6.82 -18.23 2.03
CA VAL A 132 -5.73 -17.79 1.15
C VAL A 132 -4.45 -18.59 1.40
N TRP A 133 -4.08 -18.77 2.68
CA TRP A 133 -2.92 -19.55 3.10
C TRP A 133 -2.99 -20.99 2.61
N ASP A 134 -4.11 -21.67 2.89
CA ASP A 134 -4.31 -23.07 2.54
C ASP A 134 -4.34 -23.28 1.02
N ALA A 135 -5.01 -22.39 0.27
CA ALA A 135 -5.02 -22.44 -1.19
C ALA A 135 -3.62 -22.24 -1.80
N ALA A 136 -2.86 -21.26 -1.32
CA ALA A 136 -1.49 -21.03 -1.79
C ALA A 136 -0.55 -22.20 -1.47
N GLN A 137 -0.68 -22.79 -0.28
CA GLN A 137 0.12 -23.96 0.13
C GLN A 137 -0.14 -25.19 -0.76
N ARG A 138 -1.37 -25.39 -1.24
CA ARG A 138 -1.68 -26.47 -2.19
C ARG A 138 -0.99 -26.28 -3.54
N VAL A 139 -0.85 -25.04 -4.00
CA VAL A 139 -0.14 -24.71 -5.24
C VAL A 139 1.36 -24.93 -5.11
N ALA A 140 1.95 -24.66 -3.93
CA ALA A 140 3.39 -24.79 -3.72
C ALA A 140 3.95 -26.20 -3.99
N GLY A 141 3.16 -27.26 -3.82
CA GLY A 141 3.54 -28.64 -4.16
C GLY A 141 4.77 -29.22 -3.44
N GLY A 142 5.32 -28.51 -2.45
CA GLY A 142 6.48 -28.91 -1.63
C GLY A 142 7.77 -28.13 -1.91
N HIS A 143 8.35 -28.24 -3.12
CA HIS A 143 9.69 -27.69 -3.42
C HIS A 143 9.79 -27.15 -4.87
N GLY A 144 10.62 -26.13 -5.10
CA GLY A 144 10.88 -25.58 -6.45
C GLY A 144 10.70 -24.07 -6.56
N ALA A 145 10.67 -23.54 -7.78
CA ALA A 145 10.43 -22.12 -8.03
C ALA A 145 9.04 -21.67 -7.56
N ALA A 146 8.01 -22.48 -7.80
CA ALA A 146 6.64 -22.26 -7.32
C ALA A 146 6.58 -22.14 -5.79
N ALA A 147 7.28 -23.01 -5.06
CA ALA A 147 7.35 -22.94 -3.60
C ALA A 147 8.00 -21.63 -3.11
N LYS A 148 9.04 -21.12 -3.78
CA LYS A 148 9.65 -19.83 -3.44
C LYS A 148 8.73 -18.64 -3.71
N ALA A 149 8.00 -18.66 -4.82
CA ALA A 149 7.04 -17.61 -5.16
C ALA A 149 5.86 -17.59 -4.18
N VAL A 150 5.36 -18.77 -3.82
CA VAL A 150 4.34 -18.94 -2.75
C VAL A 150 4.88 -18.47 -1.41
N ASP A 151 6.07 -18.87 -0.98
CA ASP A 151 6.65 -18.42 0.28
C ASP A 151 6.81 -16.89 0.32
N LYS A 152 7.16 -16.28 -0.82
CA LYS A 152 7.20 -14.82 -0.96
C LYS A 152 5.81 -14.21 -0.82
N PHE A 153 4.78 -14.78 -1.45
CA PHE A 153 3.39 -14.33 -1.28
C PHE A 153 2.89 -14.47 0.17
N LEU A 154 3.16 -15.61 0.81
CA LEU A 154 2.79 -15.86 2.19
C LEU A 154 3.50 -14.92 3.17
N ALA A 155 4.73 -14.50 2.88
CA ALA A 155 5.40 -13.47 3.67
C ALA A 155 4.67 -12.13 3.63
N GLU A 156 3.92 -11.83 2.58
CA GLU A 156 3.16 -10.58 2.42
C GLU A 156 1.83 -10.66 3.19
N LEU A 157 1.23 -11.86 3.33
CA LEU A 157 0.24 -12.11 4.40
C LEU A 157 0.88 -11.94 5.79
N GLY A 158 2.11 -12.39 5.97
CA GLY A 158 2.87 -12.18 7.20
C GLY A 158 3.03 -10.70 7.57
N TRP A 159 3.21 -9.80 6.60
CA TRP A 159 3.27 -8.36 6.85
C TRP A 159 1.95 -7.82 7.40
N ARG A 160 0.81 -8.34 6.93
CA ARG A 160 -0.50 -8.06 7.52
C ARG A 160 -0.58 -8.53 8.98
N GLU A 161 -0.20 -9.76 9.25
CA GLU A 161 -0.18 -10.30 10.62
C GLU A 161 0.74 -9.48 11.55
N PHE A 162 1.89 -9.05 11.04
CA PHE A 162 2.84 -8.22 11.77
C PHE A 162 2.26 -6.86 12.13
N SER A 163 1.59 -6.20 11.18
CA SER A 163 0.94 -4.91 11.41
C SER A 163 -0.14 -5.01 12.49
N TYR A 164 -0.97 -6.06 12.46
CA TYR A 164 -1.98 -6.30 13.49
C TYR A 164 -1.38 -6.60 14.86
N GLN A 165 -0.28 -7.35 14.91
CA GLN A 165 0.46 -7.55 16.16
C GLN A 165 1.00 -6.23 16.70
N LEU A 166 1.62 -5.40 15.87
CA LEU A 166 2.11 -4.08 16.29
C LEU A 166 0.98 -3.24 16.85
N LEU A 167 -0.15 -3.13 16.15
CA LEU A 167 -1.29 -2.34 16.61
C LEU A 167 -1.85 -2.87 17.94
N SER A 168 -1.92 -4.19 18.13
CA SER A 168 -2.41 -4.80 19.36
C SER A 168 -1.53 -4.51 20.58
N PHE A 169 -0.20 -4.50 20.40
CA PHE A 169 0.75 -4.23 21.50
C PHE A 169 1.07 -2.74 21.66
N PHE A 170 0.86 -1.94 20.62
CA PHE A 170 1.09 -0.50 20.59
C PHE A 170 -0.17 0.21 20.07
N PRO A 171 -1.24 0.33 20.89
CA PRO A 171 -2.52 0.91 20.45
C PRO A 171 -2.43 2.37 19.96
N THR A 172 -1.34 3.06 20.29
CA THR A 172 -1.06 4.41 19.81
C THR A 172 -0.44 4.46 18.40
N LEU A 173 -0.34 3.33 17.68
CA LEU A 173 0.32 3.25 16.36
C LEU A 173 -0.28 4.22 15.32
N GLY A 174 -1.59 4.50 15.36
CA GLY A 174 -2.19 5.51 14.48
C GLY A 174 -2.04 6.95 14.97
N ALA A 175 -1.72 7.15 16.25
CA ALA A 175 -1.82 8.46 16.91
C ALA A 175 -0.49 9.04 17.37
N LYS A 176 0.60 8.25 17.44
CA LYS A 176 1.92 8.66 17.93
C LYS A 176 3.03 8.03 17.11
N ASN A 177 4.16 8.71 17.02
CA ASN A 177 5.37 8.13 16.44
C ASN A 177 5.79 6.89 17.25
N PHE A 178 6.15 5.83 16.56
CA PHE A 178 6.64 4.61 17.18
C PHE A 178 8.03 4.81 17.79
N LYS A 179 8.86 5.65 17.16
CA LYS A 179 10.11 6.18 17.74
C LYS A 179 9.88 7.61 18.21
N ALA A 180 9.93 7.82 19.53
CA ALA A 180 9.66 9.11 20.16
C ALA A 180 10.58 10.25 19.68
N ASP A 181 11.80 9.95 19.22
CA ASP A 181 12.72 10.96 18.66
C ASP A 181 12.10 11.74 17.48
N PHE A 182 11.17 11.13 16.74
CA PHE A 182 10.45 11.79 15.63
C PHE A 182 9.35 12.76 16.08
N ASP A 183 9.01 12.81 17.38
CA ASP A 183 8.07 13.81 17.90
C ASP A 183 8.62 15.24 17.78
N ALA A 184 9.94 15.39 17.79
CA ALA A 184 10.64 16.67 17.61
C ALA A 184 11.06 16.91 16.14
N PHE A 185 10.68 16.05 15.20
CA PHE A 185 11.09 16.19 13.80
C PHE A 185 10.52 17.48 13.19
N PRO A 186 11.33 18.31 12.52
CA PRO A 186 10.89 19.60 11.97
C PRO A 186 10.16 19.40 10.63
N TRP A 187 8.93 18.87 10.69
CA TRP A 187 8.05 18.74 9.53
C TRP A 187 7.73 20.13 8.93
N ALA A 188 7.59 20.19 7.61
CA ALA A 188 7.21 21.41 6.89
C ALA A 188 5.68 21.60 6.93
N ASP A 189 5.24 22.86 7.05
CA ASP A 189 3.85 23.27 6.80
C ASP A 189 3.69 23.63 5.31
N ASP A 190 3.73 22.61 4.44
CA ASP A 190 3.65 22.76 2.98
C ASP A 190 2.28 22.31 2.46
N LYS A 191 1.26 23.16 2.66
CA LYS A 191 -0.13 22.88 2.26
C LYS A 191 -0.30 22.78 0.75
N ASP A 192 0.43 23.62 0.00
CA ASP A 192 0.37 23.60 -1.46
C ASP A 192 1.03 22.33 -2.02
N GLY A 193 2.16 21.90 -1.44
CA GLY A 193 2.79 20.63 -1.76
C GLY A 193 1.91 19.43 -1.42
N LEU A 194 1.23 19.44 -0.27
CA LEU A 194 0.26 18.40 0.10
C LEU A 194 -0.90 18.33 -0.90
N ALA A 195 -1.50 19.46 -1.29
CA ALA A 195 -2.59 19.50 -2.26
C ALA A 195 -2.13 19.01 -3.66
N ALA A 196 -0.93 19.41 -4.09
CA ALA A 196 -0.33 18.93 -5.33
C ALA A 196 -0.06 17.42 -5.29
N TRP A 197 0.34 16.88 -4.14
CA TRP A 197 0.49 15.44 -3.92
C TRP A 197 -0.87 14.73 -3.97
N GLN A 198 -1.87 15.16 -3.21
CA GLN A 198 -3.21 14.53 -3.19
C GLN A 198 -3.85 14.45 -4.59
N THR A 199 -3.57 15.45 -5.45
CA THR A 199 -4.13 15.54 -6.80
C THR A 199 -3.25 14.94 -7.90
N GLY A 200 -2.09 14.36 -7.58
CA GLY A 200 -1.17 13.80 -8.57
C GLY A 200 -0.64 14.84 -9.56
N ARG A 201 -0.21 15.99 -9.04
CA ARG A 201 0.32 17.14 -9.78
C ARG A 201 1.67 17.60 -9.21
N THR A 202 2.50 16.67 -8.73
CA THR A 202 3.82 16.96 -8.16
C THR A 202 4.88 17.25 -9.22
N GLY A 203 4.61 16.86 -10.47
CA GLY A 203 5.57 16.93 -11.57
C GLY A 203 6.55 15.76 -11.57
N TYR A 204 6.41 14.77 -10.67
CA TYR A 204 7.14 13.50 -10.69
C TYR A 204 6.24 12.36 -11.20
N PRO A 205 6.43 11.87 -12.43
CA PRO A 205 5.45 11.04 -13.13
C PRO A 205 5.06 9.73 -12.41
N LEU A 206 6.00 9.01 -11.79
CA LEU A 206 5.64 7.79 -11.03
C LEU A 206 4.80 8.11 -9.78
N VAL A 207 5.07 9.23 -9.11
CA VAL A 207 4.31 9.68 -7.93
C VAL A 207 2.90 10.07 -8.36
N ASP A 208 2.79 10.88 -9.40
CA ASP A 208 1.52 11.35 -9.94
C ASP A 208 0.68 10.20 -10.49
N ALA A 209 1.29 9.25 -11.20
CA ALA A 209 0.63 8.06 -11.71
C ALA A 209 -0.02 7.24 -10.59
N GLY A 210 0.70 7.05 -9.47
CA GLY A 210 0.16 6.39 -8.28
C GLY A 210 -1.06 7.09 -7.69
N LEU A 211 -0.98 8.40 -7.53
CA LEU A 211 -2.06 9.18 -6.93
C LEU A 211 -3.29 9.24 -7.84
N ARG A 212 -3.10 9.20 -9.16
CA ARG A 212 -4.20 9.08 -10.13
C ARG A 212 -4.78 7.66 -10.19
N GLU A 213 -3.96 6.61 -10.07
CA GLU A 213 -4.44 5.22 -9.89
C GLU A 213 -5.32 5.14 -8.64
N LEU A 214 -4.86 5.71 -7.52
CA LEU A 214 -5.59 5.75 -6.26
C LEU A 214 -6.95 6.43 -6.42
N TRP A 215 -6.99 7.61 -7.01
CA TRP A 215 -8.25 8.33 -7.19
C TRP A 215 -9.22 7.59 -8.12
N ALA A 216 -8.72 7.08 -9.24
CA ALA A 216 -9.54 6.43 -10.25
C ALA A 216 -10.06 5.05 -9.82
N THR A 217 -9.34 4.35 -8.95
CA THR A 217 -9.62 2.93 -8.63
C THR A 217 -9.79 2.62 -7.15
N GLY A 218 -9.46 3.53 -6.25
CA GLY A 218 -9.41 3.27 -4.82
C GLY A 218 -8.26 2.36 -4.39
N TYR A 219 -7.28 2.12 -5.27
CA TYR A 219 -6.15 1.24 -5.02
C TYR A 219 -4.88 1.86 -5.59
N MET A 220 -3.75 1.52 -4.97
CA MET A 220 -2.43 1.86 -5.49
C MET A 220 -1.50 0.66 -5.32
N HIS A 221 -0.70 0.36 -6.33
CA HIS A 221 0.30 -0.71 -6.23
C HIS A 221 1.27 -0.47 -5.06
N ASN A 222 1.62 -1.49 -4.27
CA ASN A 222 2.40 -1.33 -3.03
C ASN A 222 3.76 -0.65 -3.24
N ARG A 223 4.49 -0.99 -4.32
CA ARG A 223 5.75 -0.31 -4.66
C ARG A 223 5.53 1.20 -4.86
N VAL A 224 4.42 1.58 -5.48
CA VAL A 224 4.09 2.97 -5.75
C VAL A 224 3.62 3.68 -4.48
N ARG A 225 2.85 3.01 -3.58
CA ARG A 225 2.54 3.51 -2.22
C ARG A 225 3.80 3.89 -1.46
N MET A 226 4.85 3.06 -1.53
CA MET A 226 6.12 3.37 -0.87
C MET A 226 6.81 4.61 -1.48
N VAL A 227 6.75 4.78 -2.80
CA VAL A 227 7.37 5.94 -3.48
C VAL A 227 6.59 7.21 -3.16
N THR A 228 5.25 7.19 -3.25
CA THR A 228 4.39 8.34 -2.96
C THR A 228 4.48 8.76 -1.50
N ALA A 229 4.49 7.81 -0.56
CA ALA A 229 4.67 8.08 0.86
C ALA A 229 6.08 8.63 1.18
N SER A 230 7.12 8.12 0.50
CA SER A 230 8.49 8.62 0.66
C SER A 230 8.63 10.03 0.12
N PHE A 231 7.97 10.33 -1.00
CA PHE A 231 7.92 11.67 -1.55
C PHE A 231 7.27 12.66 -0.58
N LEU A 232 6.10 12.32 -0.03
CA LEU A 232 5.41 13.18 0.94
C LEU A 232 6.26 13.42 2.20
N THR A 233 6.77 12.34 2.82
CA THR A 233 7.46 12.42 4.11
C THR A 233 8.91 12.87 4.04
N LYS A 234 9.54 12.81 2.86
CA LYS A 234 10.96 13.15 2.68
C LYS A 234 11.19 14.29 1.71
N HIS A 235 10.55 14.30 0.54
CA HIS A 235 10.74 15.42 -0.40
C HIS A 235 10.00 16.67 0.04
N LEU A 236 8.73 16.50 0.44
CA LEU A 236 7.92 17.61 0.94
C LEU A 236 8.09 17.83 2.45
N ARG A 237 8.62 16.83 3.16
CA ARG A 237 8.72 16.81 4.63
C ARG A 237 7.38 17.12 5.31
N VAL A 238 6.27 16.72 4.68
CA VAL A 238 4.94 16.80 5.27
C VAL A 238 4.76 15.63 6.25
N HIS A 239 4.06 15.89 7.35
CA HIS A 239 3.84 14.89 8.38
C HIS A 239 3.10 13.65 7.82
N TRP A 240 3.56 12.45 8.16
CA TRP A 240 3.02 11.19 7.62
C TRP A 240 1.52 10.98 7.85
N ARG A 241 0.96 11.61 8.90
CA ARG A 241 -0.49 11.58 9.20
C ARG A 241 -1.35 12.22 8.12
N GLU A 242 -0.85 13.23 7.42
CA GLU A 242 -1.60 13.86 6.33
C GLU A 242 -1.80 12.86 5.18
N GLY A 243 -0.75 12.09 4.88
CA GLY A 243 -0.83 11.01 3.89
C GLY A 243 -1.63 9.81 4.37
N GLU A 244 -1.51 9.46 5.66
CA GLU A 244 -2.28 8.38 6.29
C GLU A 244 -3.79 8.66 6.24
N ALA A 245 -4.21 9.88 6.58
CA ALA A 245 -5.58 10.34 6.48
C ALA A 245 -6.10 10.35 5.04
N TRP A 246 -5.28 10.81 4.08
CA TRP A 246 -5.64 10.74 2.66
C TRP A 246 -5.86 9.31 2.19
N PHE A 247 -4.95 8.40 2.56
CA PHE A 247 -5.05 6.98 2.21
C PHE A 247 -6.26 6.32 2.89
N TRP A 248 -6.58 6.70 4.13
CA TRP A 248 -7.76 6.24 4.82
C TRP A 248 -9.06 6.60 4.08
N ASP A 249 -9.13 7.81 3.53
CA ASP A 249 -10.32 8.32 2.85
C ASP A 249 -10.48 7.83 1.40
N THR A 250 -9.41 7.31 0.80
CA THR A 250 -9.38 7.01 -0.64
C THR A 250 -9.10 5.55 -0.99
N LEU A 251 -8.59 4.73 -0.06
CA LEU A 251 -8.31 3.31 -0.32
C LEU A 251 -9.51 2.42 -0.01
N VAL A 252 -9.85 1.50 -0.93
CA VAL A 252 -10.78 0.39 -0.67
C VAL A 252 -10.21 -0.64 0.31
N ASP A 253 -8.90 -0.62 0.55
CA ASP A 253 -8.21 -1.45 1.53
C ASP A 253 -7.65 -0.67 2.73
N ALA A 254 -8.27 0.47 3.06
CA ALA A 254 -7.94 1.29 4.22
C ALA A 254 -8.06 0.50 5.53
N ASP A 255 -6.93 -0.02 6.00
CA ASP A 255 -6.85 -0.84 7.20
C ASP A 255 -5.96 -0.16 8.25
N MET A 256 -6.48 0.08 9.46
CA MET A 256 -5.77 0.86 10.49
C MET A 256 -4.41 0.25 10.85
N ALA A 257 -4.29 -1.07 10.90
CA ALA A 257 -3.03 -1.70 11.24
C ALA A 257 -2.01 -1.51 10.11
N ASN A 258 -2.38 -1.88 8.88
CA ASN A 258 -1.49 -1.82 7.72
C ASN A 258 -1.16 -0.38 7.29
N ASN A 259 -2.14 0.52 7.28
CA ASN A 259 -1.97 1.91 6.89
C ASN A 259 -0.99 2.61 7.84
N CYS A 260 -1.27 2.60 9.15
CA CYS A 260 -0.42 3.26 10.13
C CYS A 260 0.99 2.62 10.18
N ALA A 261 1.10 1.28 10.17
CA ALA A 261 2.40 0.62 10.16
C ALA A 261 3.22 0.99 8.91
N GLY A 262 2.59 0.98 7.72
CA GLY A 262 3.23 1.31 6.45
C GLY A 262 3.72 2.76 6.39
N TRP A 263 2.88 3.73 6.79
CA TRP A 263 3.25 5.14 6.83
C TRP A 263 4.41 5.40 7.79
N GLN A 264 4.36 4.84 8.99
CA GLN A 264 5.45 4.98 9.94
C GLN A 264 6.74 4.30 9.45
N TRP A 265 6.63 3.16 8.79
CA TRP A 265 7.78 2.45 8.21
C TRP A 265 8.51 3.31 7.16
N VAL A 266 7.76 3.96 6.27
CA VAL A 266 8.32 4.86 5.23
C VAL A 266 8.87 6.16 5.84
N ALA A 267 8.16 6.72 6.84
CA ALA A 267 8.57 7.92 7.56
C ALA A 267 9.79 7.72 8.48
N GLY A 268 10.31 6.49 8.63
CA GLY A 268 11.49 6.17 9.46
C GLY A 268 11.20 5.97 10.95
N SER A 269 10.00 6.34 11.41
CA SER A 269 9.54 6.22 12.80
C SER A 269 9.15 4.79 13.18
N GLY A 270 8.68 3.99 12.23
CA GLY A 270 8.08 2.67 12.47
C GLY A 270 9.02 1.58 12.98
N ALA A 271 8.40 0.51 13.48
CA ALA A 271 9.06 -0.78 13.69
C ALA A 271 9.66 -1.29 12.38
N ASP A 272 10.85 -1.88 12.44
CA ASP A 272 11.62 -2.36 11.27
C ASP A 272 11.87 -1.31 10.16
N ALA A 273 11.69 -0.01 10.46
CA ALA A 273 11.84 1.04 9.46
C ALA A 273 13.25 1.10 8.89
N ALA A 274 13.33 1.18 7.56
CA ALA A 274 14.56 1.55 6.89
C ALA A 274 15.04 2.91 7.44
N PRO A 275 16.36 3.13 7.58
CA PRO A 275 16.86 4.38 8.13
C PRO A 275 16.35 5.59 7.33
N TYR A 276 15.97 6.67 8.03
CA TYR A 276 15.33 7.84 7.43
C TYR A 276 16.10 8.40 6.22
N PHE A 277 17.44 8.43 6.33
CA PHE A 277 18.37 8.91 5.30
C PHE A 277 18.30 8.16 3.95
N ARG A 278 17.63 7.01 3.89
CA ARG A 278 17.29 6.34 2.62
C ARG A 278 16.11 7.04 1.96
N ILE A 279 16.40 8.09 1.21
CA ILE A 279 15.43 8.86 0.43
C ILE A 279 15.38 8.27 -0.98
N PHE A 280 14.21 7.82 -1.42
CA PHE A 280 14.06 7.26 -2.77
C PHE A 280 14.18 8.37 -3.81
N ASN A 281 14.90 8.15 -4.90
CA ASN A 281 14.80 9.04 -6.06
C ASN A 281 13.61 8.57 -6.91
N PRO A 282 12.50 9.34 -7.01
CA PRO A 282 11.31 8.90 -7.74
C PRO A 282 11.60 8.56 -9.20
N VAL A 283 12.53 9.30 -9.83
CA VAL A 283 12.97 9.05 -11.22
C VAL A 283 13.59 7.66 -11.34
N ALA A 284 14.57 7.35 -10.48
CA ALA A 284 15.24 6.05 -10.49
C ALA A 284 14.32 4.90 -10.05
N GLN A 285 13.28 5.18 -9.25
CA GLN A 285 12.24 4.19 -8.96
C GLN A 285 11.38 3.91 -10.20
N GLY A 286 10.99 4.94 -10.95
CA GLY A 286 10.27 4.80 -12.21
C GLY A 286 11.05 4.00 -13.23
N GLU A 287 12.29 4.39 -13.51
CA GLU A 287 13.18 3.68 -14.45
C GLU A 287 13.40 2.21 -14.07
N LYS A 288 13.38 1.89 -12.77
CA LYS A 288 13.61 0.52 -12.28
C LYS A 288 12.36 -0.35 -12.30
N PHE A 289 11.22 0.19 -11.89
CA PHE A 289 10.01 -0.58 -11.63
C PHE A 289 8.96 -0.46 -12.73
N ASP A 290 9.04 0.59 -13.55
CA ASP A 290 8.25 0.80 -14.76
C ASP A 290 9.19 1.10 -15.95
N PRO A 291 10.03 0.13 -16.36
CA PRO A 291 11.16 0.37 -17.27
C PRO A 291 10.74 0.86 -18.65
N ASP A 292 9.58 0.42 -19.14
CA ASP A 292 9.01 0.82 -20.44
C ASP A 292 7.99 1.97 -20.29
N GLY A 293 7.76 2.43 -19.06
CA GLY A 293 6.85 3.52 -18.78
C GLY A 293 5.36 3.18 -18.91
N ALA A 294 4.99 1.92 -19.08
CA ALA A 294 3.61 1.53 -19.38
C ALA A 294 2.64 1.95 -18.26
N TYR A 295 3.06 1.89 -17.01
CA TYR A 295 2.25 2.34 -15.87
C TYR A 295 2.09 3.87 -15.89
N VAL A 296 3.18 4.62 -16.05
CA VAL A 296 3.13 6.09 -16.12
C VAL A 296 2.28 6.56 -17.30
N ARG A 297 2.45 5.97 -18.49
CA ARG A 297 1.68 6.36 -19.69
C ARG A 297 0.19 6.08 -19.57
N HIS A 298 -0.18 5.01 -18.84
CA HIS A 298 -1.58 4.68 -18.59
C HIS A 298 -2.25 5.72 -17.69
N TRP A 299 -1.60 6.11 -16.59
CA TRP A 299 -2.18 7.03 -15.60
C TRP A 299 -1.93 8.52 -15.90
N ILE A 300 -0.93 8.82 -16.72
CA ILE A 300 -0.55 10.17 -17.16
C ILE A 300 -0.58 10.21 -18.69
N PRO A 301 -1.77 10.13 -19.32
CA PRO A 301 -1.91 10.06 -20.78
C PRO A 301 -1.32 11.29 -21.48
N GLU A 302 -1.27 12.45 -20.82
CA GLU A 302 -0.62 13.64 -21.36
C GLU A 302 0.89 13.47 -21.59
N LEU A 303 1.56 12.53 -20.91
CA LEU A 303 2.97 12.20 -21.12
C LEU A 303 3.17 10.96 -22.00
N ALA A 304 2.09 10.36 -22.54
CA ALA A 304 2.12 9.07 -23.21
C ALA A 304 3.06 9.01 -24.43
N GLN A 305 3.33 10.13 -25.08
CA GLN A 305 4.19 10.21 -26.26
C GLN A 305 5.66 10.58 -25.96
N LEU A 306 6.02 10.87 -24.71
CA LEU A 306 7.41 11.19 -24.37
C LEU A 306 8.30 9.96 -24.49
N PRO A 307 9.51 10.03 -25.07
CA PRO A 307 10.45 8.91 -25.07
C PRO A 307 10.81 8.47 -23.63
N ASP A 308 11.06 7.16 -23.43
CA ASP A 308 11.32 6.57 -22.10
C ASP A 308 12.42 7.31 -21.32
N LYS A 309 13.46 7.75 -22.03
CA LYS A 309 14.58 8.56 -21.50
C LYS A 309 14.14 9.79 -20.70
N TYR A 310 13.02 10.39 -21.07
CA TYR A 310 12.49 11.62 -20.47
C TYR A 310 11.18 11.39 -19.71
N LEU A 311 10.57 10.21 -19.84
CA LEU A 311 9.24 9.96 -19.27
C LEU A 311 9.18 10.18 -17.77
N ASN A 312 10.20 9.73 -17.03
CA ASN A 312 10.26 9.90 -15.57
C ASN A 312 10.83 11.26 -15.12
N LYS A 313 11.24 12.10 -16.07
CA LYS A 313 11.88 13.39 -15.84
C LYS A 313 11.59 14.39 -16.98
N PRO A 314 10.30 14.69 -17.25
CA PRO A 314 9.91 15.48 -18.41
C PRO A 314 10.51 16.88 -18.42
N TRP A 315 10.83 17.44 -17.26
CA TRP A 315 11.51 18.74 -17.11
C TRP A 315 12.97 18.76 -17.63
N GLU A 316 13.61 17.61 -17.83
CA GLU A 316 14.94 17.50 -18.46
C GLU A 316 14.86 17.32 -19.98
N ALA A 317 13.65 17.19 -20.55
CA ALA A 317 13.48 17.01 -21.99
C ALA A 317 13.80 18.31 -22.76
N PRO A 318 14.58 18.24 -23.86
CA PRO A 318 14.75 19.38 -24.75
C PRO A 318 13.41 19.87 -25.32
N ALA A 319 13.30 21.17 -25.59
CA ALA A 319 12.06 21.79 -26.08
C ALA A 319 11.48 21.09 -27.33
N HIS A 320 12.32 20.68 -28.28
CA HIS A 320 11.86 19.97 -29.49
C HIS A 320 11.30 18.57 -29.21
N ILE A 321 11.72 17.91 -28.12
CA ILE A 321 11.17 16.61 -27.70
C ILE A 321 9.80 16.81 -27.04
N LEU A 322 9.67 17.84 -26.20
CA LEU A 322 8.39 18.22 -25.59
C LEU A 322 7.36 18.61 -26.65
N GLU A 323 7.77 19.41 -27.64
CA GLU A 323 6.93 19.82 -28.76
C GLU A 323 6.49 18.62 -29.61
N ALA A 324 7.41 17.71 -29.95
CA ALA A 324 7.08 16.49 -30.70
C ALA A 324 6.12 15.56 -29.95
N ALA A 325 6.17 15.53 -28.62
CA ALA A 325 5.24 14.78 -27.78
C ALA A 325 3.93 15.55 -27.47
N GLY A 326 3.81 16.80 -27.89
CA GLY A 326 2.65 17.65 -27.62
C GLY A 326 2.50 18.10 -26.16
N VAL A 327 3.61 18.16 -25.41
CA VAL A 327 3.61 18.47 -23.96
C VAL A 327 4.11 19.88 -23.71
N VAL A 328 3.30 20.72 -23.06
CA VAL A 328 3.72 22.02 -22.52
C VAL A 328 3.76 21.95 -21.00
N LEU A 329 4.97 21.97 -20.43
CA LEU A 329 5.15 21.97 -18.98
C LEU A 329 4.55 23.25 -18.35
N GLY A 330 3.85 23.07 -17.22
CA GLY A 330 3.08 24.10 -16.54
C GLY A 330 1.66 24.28 -17.05
N ARG A 331 1.32 23.74 -18.23
CA ARG A 331 -0.05 23.71 -18.77
C ARG A 331 -0.62 22.30 -18.77
N ASP A 332 0.02 21.39 -19.51
CA ASP A 332 -0.47 20.02 -19.73
C ASP A 332 -0.02 19.10 -18.59
N TYR A 333 1.23 19.26 -18.14
CA TYR A 333 1.80 18.57 -16.99
C TYR A 333 2.68 19.54 -16.16
N PRO A 334 2.63 19.54 -14.82
CA PRO A 334 3.35 20.53 -14.02
C PRO A 334 4.87 20.34 -14.07
N ALA A 335 5.61 21.42 -13.84
CA ALA A 335 7.03 21.32 -13.48
C ALA A 335 7.16 20.71 -12.07
N PRO A 336 8.32 20.10 -11.71
CA PRO A 336 8.55 19.58 -10.37
C PRO A 336 8.30 20.63 -9.29
N ILE A 337 7.44 20.32 -8.33
CA ILE A 337 7.16 21.22 -7.20
C ILE A 337 8.36 21.38 -6.25
N VAL A 338 9.31 20.45 -6.31
CA VAL A 338 10.57 20.51 -5.58
C VAL A 338 11.68 19.82 -6.37
N GLU A 339 12.91 20.34 -6.32
CA GLU A 339 14.08 19.70 -6.95
C GLU A 339 14.65 18.59 -6.05
N HIS A 340 14.96 17.42 -6.63
CA HIS A 340 15.31 16.23 -5.87
C HIS A 340 16.54 16.39 -4.96
N LYS A 341 17.64 16.99 -5.46
CA LYS A 341 18.86 17.14 -4.65
C LYS A 341 18.65 18.10 -3.49
N ALA A 342 17.97 19.23 -3.73
CA ALA A 342 17.60 20.20 -2.70
C ALA A 342 16.67 19.58 -1.64
N ALA A 343 15.62 18.88 -2.07
CA ALA A 343 14.69 18.18 -1.19
C ALA A 343 15.40 17.14 -0.33
N ARG A 344 16.29 16.35 -0.96
CA ARG A 344 17.08 15.34 -0.27
C ARG A 344 17.99 15.96 0.79
N GLN A 345 18.64 17.08 0.50
CA GLN A 345 19.50 17.77 1.47
C GLN A 345 18.67 18.29 2.64
N ALA A 346 17.56 19.00 2.37
CA ALA A 346 16.68 19.53 3.40
C ALA A 346 16.12 18.43 4.34
N ALA A 347 15.80 17.26 3.81
CA ALA A 347 15.36 16.11 4.60
C ALA A 347 16.47 15.56 5.52
N LEU A 348 17.72 15.52 5.05
CA LEU A 348 18.85 15.09 5.87
C LEU A 348 19.21 16.11 6.94
N ASP A 349 19.14 17.41 6.63
CA ASP A 349 19.37 18.48 7.60
C ASP A 349 18.34 18.40 8.73
N ALA A 350 17.05 18.25 8.39
CA ALA A 350 15.96 18.02 9.34
C ALA A 350 16.17 16.77 10.22
N TYR A 351 16.68 15.69 9.63
CA TYR A 351 17.01 14.47 10.37
C TYR A 351 18.25 14.64 11.27
N GLY A 352 19.20 15.49 10.87
CA GLY A 352 20.36 15.89 11.66
C GLY A 352 19.96 16.59 12.96
N GLU A 353 18.90 17.42 12.92
CA GLU A 353 18.38 18.13 14.09
C GLU A 353 17.93 17.19 15.21
N ILE A 354 17.25 16.08 14.88
CA ILE A 354 16.78 15.12 15.89
C ILE A 354 17.83 14.08 16.30
N THR A 355 18.89 13.88 15.51
CA THR A 355 19.95 12.90 15.81
C THR A 355 21.19 13.52 16.44
N GLY A 356 21.26 14.85 16.57
CA GLY A 356 22.42 15.57 17.09
C GLY A 356 23.65 15.50 16.17
N LYS A 357 23.50 15.00 14.95
CA LYS A 357 24.55 14.95 13.92
C LYS A 357 24.40 16.20 13.05
N ARG A 358 25.10 17.28 13.45
CA ARG A 358 25.31 18.45 12.60
C ARG A 358 26.43 18.21 11.60
#